data_AF-A0A377PWJ1-F1
#
_entry.id   AF-A0A377PWJ1-F1
#
_cell.length_a   1.000
_cell.length_b   1.000
_cell.length_c   1.000
_cell.angle_alpha   90.00
_cell.angle_beta   90.00
_cell.angle_gamma   90.00
#
_symmetry.space_group_name_H-M   'P 1'
#
loop_
_entity.id
_entity.type
_entity.pdbx_description
1 polymer ?
#
loop_
_entity_poly.entity_id
_entity_poly.type
_entity_poly.pdbx_seq_one_letter_code
_entity_poly.pdbx_strand_id
1 'polypeptide(L)'
;MQLSNKIKNNFKFFKDKLEQNKDNLEIICKGINKLLIIDVSLERGNDDPQLIFESMNSTGKDLSQADLIRNYVLMDLAPEQQKQIYENCWHTMETEFGENFNKDKKEKQSFDYFVRHYLTIKNDGKTPNLDRIYESFKEYKQSQNLSTKDLLEDLQQYSHFYCTMAFKREKDKELFESFENLKALDCEVAYPFLLELYRDYKDEVLSKNDFLEILKMIESYLLRRAICGIPTNSLNKVFASAMKKVNKSEYLQSIFTYFYCLKNTSKFPNDSEFEENLYSKNIYEAFKKKLYFFDKLENFNRKEKVNINEYTIEHIMPQSIKNSKKWQEELGQHWQEIHEKYLHTLGNLTLTGYNSEYSNKSFREKQNMKGGFKESPLRLNKELKSIESWNEANIKQRAQDLAKDALKIWTYLKLDKGALENYSESHKPKNEQTLENHKFLQNGKSKELFEALRNGILALDEGIEEKILKLYIAYKFDTNFVDIIPQQNALKLSINIYIDELNDPKELAKDVSNIGAWGNGKVEVILDSMDNVAYCLGLIRQALEKQL
;
A
#
# COMPACT_ATOMS: atom_id res chain seq x y z
N MET A 1 33.97 24.88 17.35
CA MET A 1 33.26 23.69 17.86
C MET A 1 32.00 24.14 18.58
N GLN A 2 30.82 23.98 17.97
CA GLN A 2 29.57 24.05 18.73
C GLN A 2 29.49 22.76 19.55
N LEU A 3 29.63 22.86 20.88
CA LEU A 3 29.36 21.73 21.78
C LEU A 3 27.94 21.24 21.53
N SER A 4 27.79 19.93 21.26
CA SER A 4 26.50 19.27 21.10
C SER A 4 25.54 19.72 22.20
N ASN A 5 24.34 20.17 21.81
CA ASN A 5 23.29 20.53 22.77
C ASN A 5 23.02 19.39 23.77
N LYS A 6 23.27 18.14 23.38
CA LYS A 6 23.16 16.95 24.23
C LYS A 6 24.17 16.97 25.39
N ILE A 7 25.45 17.28 25.12
CA ILE A 7 26.48 17.35 26.16
C ILE A 7 26.15 18.48 27.13
N LYS A 8 25.69 19.63 26.62
CA LYS A 8 25.24 20.76 27.46
C LYS A 8 24.05 20.37 28.34
N ASN A 9 23.03 19.72 27.78
CA ASN A 9 21.83 19.32 28.52
C ASN A 9 22.15 18.25 29.59
N ASN A 10 22.95 17.24 29.24
CA ASN A 10 23.38 16.21 30.21
C ASN A 10 24.24 16.81 31.31
N PHE A 11 25.20 17.67 30.96
CA PHE A 11 26.01 18.39 31.95
C PHE A 11 25.12 19.19 32.91
N LYS A 12 24.15 19.94 32.38
CA LYS A 12 23.21 20.72 33.20
C LYS A 12 22.36 19.81 34.10
N PHE A 13 21.82 18.73 33.57
CA PHE A 13 21.06 17.74 34.35
C PHE A 13 21.88 17.16 35.51
N PHE A 14 23.10 16.70 35.25
CA PHE A 14 23.95 16.13 36.30
C PHE A 14 24.38 17.20 37.31
N LYS A 15 24.68 18.42 36.85
CA LYS A 15 24.97 19.56 37.73
C LYS A 15 23.79 19.85 38.66
N ASP A 16 22.59 19.99 38.13
CA ASP A 16 21.38 20.28 38.91
C ASP A 16 21.10 19.15 39.92
N LYS A 17 21.31 17.88 39.52
CA LYS A 17 21.17 16.72 40.43
C LYS A 17 22.20 16.71 41.54
N LEU A 18 23.45 17.07 41.26
CA LEU A 18 24.51 17.19 42.27
C LEU A 18 24.23 18.35 43.22
N GLU A 19 23.74 19.49 42.72
CA GLU A 19 23.38 20.65 43.55
C GLU A 19 22.21 20.35 44.50
N GLN A 20 21.24 19.53 44.08
CA GLN A 20 20.12 19.07 44.92
C GLN A 20 20.54 18.03 45.97
N ASN A 21 21.72 17.41 45.84
CA ASN A 21 22.16 16.30 46.68
C ASN A 21 23.54 16.56 47.29
N LYS A 22 23.85 17.81 47.66
CA LYS A 22 25.15 18.22 48.22
C LYS A 22 25.55 17.41 49.45
N ASP A 23 24.59 17.00 50.27
CA ASP A 23 24.86 16.23 51.50
C ASP A 23 25.24 14.76 51.22
N ASN A 24 25.04 14.28 49.99
CA ASN A 24 25.27 12.88 49.58
C ASN A 24 26.46 12.72 48.62
N LEU A 25 27.31 13.74 48.45
CA LEU A 25 28.40 13.72 47.48
C LEU A 25 29.37 12.54 47.67
N GLU A 26 29.68 12.19 48.92
CA GLU A 26 30.59 11.07 49.21
C GLU A 26 30.04 9.73 48.71
N ILE A 27 28.72 9.50 48.89
CA ILE A 27 28.04 8.30 48.41
C ILE A 27 28.01 8.28 46.88
N ILE A 28 27.75 9.42 46.24
CA ILE A 28 27.73 9.55 44.78
C ILE A 28 29.12 9.24 44.20
N CYS A 29 30.19 9.82 44.76
CA CYS A 29 31.56 9.52 44.34
C CYS A 29 31.92 8.03 44.53
N LYS A 30 31.55 7.42 45.66
CA LYS A 30 31.71 5.98 45.88
C LYS A 30 30.93 5.15 44.85
N GLY A 31 29.76 5.62 44.43
CA GLY A 31 28.96 5.00 43.36
C GLY A 31 29.63 5.11 41.99
N ILE A 32 30.15 6.29 41.63
CA ILE A 32 30.89 6.52 40.37
C ILE A 32 32.13 5.62 40.30
N ASN A 33 32.86 5.44 41.41
CA ASN A 33 34.01 4.54 41.47
C ASN A 33 33.67 3.05 41.26
N LYS A 34 32.38 2.68 41.30
CA LYS A 34 31.92 1.33 40.96
C LYS A 34 31.57 1.17 39.47
N LEU A 35 31.60 2.25 38.68
CA LEU A 35 31.38 2.17 37.24
C LEU A 35 32.59 1.51 36.58
N LEU A 36 32.34 0.42 35.86
CA LEU A 36 33.33 -0.27 35.05
C LEU A 36 33.13 0.16 33.60
N ILE A 37 34.17 0.73 33.00
CA ILE A 37 34.23 1.02 31.57
C ILE A 37 35.01 -0.12 30.92
N ILE A 38 34.37 -0.81 29.99
CA ILE A 38 35.03 -1.81 29.14
C ILE A 38 35.43 -1.08 27.87
N ASP A 39 36.73 -0.97 27.64
CA ASP A 39 37.30 -0.46 26.40
C ASP A 39 37.84 -1.63 25.58
N VAL A 40 37.39 -1.73 24.33
CA VAL A 40 37.79 -2.77 23.38
C VAL A 40 38.57 -2.09 22.27
N SER A 41 39.89 -2.19 22.34
CA SER A 41 40.80 -1.70 21.31
C SER A 41 40.95 -2.73 20.21
N LEU A 42 40.82 -2.30 18.94
CA LEU A 42 40.90 -3.16 17.76
C LEU A 42 42.14 -2.85 16.94
N GLU A 43 42.82 -3.89 16.47
CA GLU A 43 43.95 -3.78 15.55
C GLU A 43 43.45 -3.66 14.10
N ARG A 44 43.70 -2.51 13.47
CA ARG A 44 43.35 -2.29 12.05
C ARG A 44 44.01 -3.32 11.15
N GLY A 45 43.19 -4.07 10.43
CA GLY A 45 43.63 -5.07 9.44
C GLY A 45 43.74 -6.50 9.98
N ASN A 46 43.72 -6.69 11.31
CA ASN A 46 43.63 -8.00 11.95
C ASN A 46 42.23 -8.27 12.50
N ASP A 47 41.65 -7.27 13.16
CA ASP A 47 40.30 -7.35 13.71
C ASP A 47 39.28 -6.79 12.72
N ASP A 48 38.09 -7.38 12.72
CA ASP A 48 36.91 -6.89 12.02
C ASP A 48 36.00 -6.18 13.04
N PRO A 49 36.02 -4.83 13.10
CA PRO A 49 35.20 -4.06 14.04
C PRO A 49 33.71 -4.33 13.88
N GLN A 50 33.28 -4.62 12.66
CA GLN A 50 31.88 -4.86 12.37
C GLN A 50 31.43 -6.21 12.94
N LEU A 51 32.18 -7.29 12.72
CA LEU A 51 31.86 -8.62 13.26
C LEU A 51 31.83 -8.62 14.81
N ILE A 52 32.77 -7.90 15.44
CA ILE A 52 32.82 -7.78 16.90
C ILE A 52 31.60 -7.01 17.41
N PHE A 53 31.25 -5.90 16.76
CA PHE A 53 30.07 -5.12 17.10
C PHE A 53 28.76 -5.91 16.93
N GLU A 54 28.61 -6.65 15.82
CA GLU A 54 27.43 -7.49 15.56
C GLU A 54 27.30 -8.60 16.61
N SER A 55 28.41 -9.28 16.95
CA SER A 55 28.46 -10.31 17.99
C SER A 55 28.02 -9.77 19.36
N MET A 56 28.54 -8.60 19.76
CA MET A 56 28.16 -7.97 21.03
C MET A 56 26.68 -7.57 21.08
N ASN A 57 26.12 -7.05 19.98
CA ASN A 57 24.71 -6.64 19.97
C ASN A 57 23.73 -7.82 19.91
N SER A 58 24.15 -8.98 19.41
CA SER A 58 23.30 -10.18 19.35
C SER A 58 22.87 -10.74 20.72
N THR A 59 23.52 -10.29 21.81
CA THR A 59 23.28 -10.79 23.19
C THR A 59 22.60 -9.77 24.11
N GLY A 60 22.22 -8.58 23.59
CA GLY A 60 21.71 -7.44 24.36
C GLY A 60 20.33 -6.91 23.93
N LYS A 61 20.00 -5.68 24.33
CA LYS A 61 18.80 -4.97 23.84
C LYS A 61 19.04 -4.53 22.40
N ASP A 62 18.16 -4.95 21.48
CA ASP A 62 18.30 -4.67 20.06
C ASP A 62 18.46 -3.17 19.77
N LEU A 63 19.52 -2.84 19.04
CA LEU A 63 19.70 -1.54 18.41
C LEU A 63 18.62 -1.37 17.33
N SER A 64 18.23 -0.12 17.06
CA SER A 64 17.33 0.14 15.93
C SER A 64 18.07 -0.10 14.60
N GLN A 65 17.32 -0.37 13.52
CA GLN A 65 17.91 -0.56 12.19
C GLN A 65 18.72 0.68 11.77
N ALA A 66 18.23 1.89 12.09
CA ALA A 66 19.00 3.13 11.94
C ALA A 66 20.37 3.13 12.66
N ASP A 67 20.45 2.61 13.88
CA ASP A 67 21.70 2.57 14.66
C ASP A 67 22.67 1.55 14.05
N LEU A 68 22.17 0.39 13.62
CA LEU A 68 22.96 -0.64 12.92
C LEU A 68 23.55 -0.10 11.62
N ILE A 69 22.74 0.56 10.79
CA ILE A 69 23.20 1.16 9.52
C ILE A 69 24.24 2.24 9.80
N ARG A 70 24.01 3.15 10.77
CA ARG A 70 24.97 4.20 11.14
C ARG A 70 26.33 3.62 11.48
N ASN A 71 26.34 2.60 12.33
CA ASN A 71 27.58 2.00 12.79
C ASN A 71 28.29 1.30 11.64
N TYR A 72 27.57 0.56 10.81
CA TYR A 72 28.14 -0.10 9.64
C TYR A 72 28.78 0.87 8.64
N VAL A 73 28.14 2.00 8.34
CA VAL A 73 28.71 2.96 7.38
C VAL A 73 29.87 3.77 7.97
N LEU A 74 30.01 3.86 9.29
CA LEU A 74 31.02 4.69 9.94
C LEU A 74 32.25 3.93 10.46
N MET A 75 32.13 2.64 10.81
CA MET A 75 33.17 1.89 11.53
C MET A 75 34.46 1.67 10.72
N ASP A 76 34.36 1.51 9.41
CA ASP A 76 35.53 1.22 8.55
C ASP A 76 36.29 2.47 8.10
N LEU A 77 35.88 3.67 8.56
CA LEU A 77 36.45 4.94 8.11
C LEU A 77 37.58 5.44 9.02
N ALA A 78 38.51 6.22 8.45
CA ALA A 78 39.49 6.96 9.25
C ALA A 78 38.79 8.03 10.12
N PRO A 79 39.30 8.40 11.31
CA PRO A 79 38.58 9.26 12.26
C PRO A 79 38.13 10.60 11.66
N GLU A 80 38.98 11.21 10.84
CA GLU A 80 38.72 12.47 10.14
C GLU A 80 37.61 12.31 9.09
N GLN A 81 37.62 11.22 8.34
CA GLN A 81 36.57 10.89 7.37
C GLN A 81 35.26 10.52 8.06
N GLN A 82 35.32 9.76 9.15
CA GLN A 82 34.17 9.40 9.98
C GLN A 82 33.47 10.65 10.50
N LYS A 83 34.24 11.62 11.02
CA LYS A 83 33.72 12.90 11.47
C LYS A 83 33.06 13.69 10.34
N GLN A 84 33.73 13.81 9.19
CA GLN A 84 33.18 14.55 8.04
C GLN A 84 31.88 13.93 7.51
N ILE A 85 31.85 12.61 7.33
CA ILE A 85 30.68 11.87 6.82
C ILE A 85 29.54 11.93 7.85
N TYR A 86 29.84 11.82 9.14
CA TYR A 86 28.84 11.99 10.18
C TYR A 86 28.25 13.40 10.19
N GLU A 87 29.08 14.44 10.23
CA GLU A 87 28.61 15.83 10.33
C GLU A 87 27.83 16.29 9.08
N ASN A 88 28.28 15.91 7.88
CA ASN A 88 27.71 16.42 6.63
C ASN A 88 26.53 15.58 6.11
N CYS A 89 26.57 14.25 6.31
CA CYS A 89 25.58 13.35 5.72
C CYS A 89 24.64 12.79 6.80
N TRP A 90 25.18 12.02 7.75
CA TRP A 90 24.34 11.29 8.71
C TRP A 90 23.58 12.21 9.67
N HIS A 91 24.26 13.19 10.28
CA HIS A 91 23.66 14.13 11.22
C HIS A 91 22.59 15.01 10.55
N THR A 92 22.79 15.36 9.28
CA THR A 92 21.78 16.08 8.48
C THR A 92 20.51 15.25 8.36
N MET A 93 20.62 13.95 8.04
CA MET A 93 19.46 13.05 8.03
C MET A 93 18.79 12.96 9.41
N GLU A 94 19.56 12.75 10.49
CA GLU A 94 18.99 12.69 11.86
C GLU A 94 18.19 13.96 12.18
N THR A 95 18.74 15.14 11.83
CA THR A 95 18.10 16.44 12.07
C THR A 95 16.81 16.59 11.25
N GLU A 96 16.80 16.10 10.02
CA GLU A 96 15.59 16.14 9.19
C GLU A 96 14.48 15.22 9.71
N PHE A 97 14.79 14.04 10.25
CA PHE A 97 13.75 13.19 10.84
C PHE A 97 13.19 13.76 12.15
N GLY A 98 14.01 14.46 12.93
CA GLY A 98 13.55 15.21 14.09
C GLY A 98 14.65 15.55 15.08
N GLU A 99 14.43 16.60 15.88
CA GLU A 99 15.39 17.03 16.90
C GLU A 99 15.64 15.96 17.98
N ASN A 100 14.71 15.02 18.15
CA ASN A 100 14.75 13.93 19.13
C ASN A 100 14.96 12.55 18.51
N PHE A 101 15.54 12.45 17.30
CA PHE A 101 15.63 11.20 16.52
C PHE A 101 16.20 10.02 17.31
N ASN A 102 17.16 10.30 18.19
CA ASN A 102 17.83 9.28 18.99
C ASN A 102 17.00 8.78 20.20
N LYS A 103 15.91 9.47 20.57
CA LYS A 103 15.05 9.16 21.73
C LYS A 103 13.61 8.80 21.34
N ASP A 104 13.08 9.38 20.27
CA ASP A 104 11.71 9.12 19.85
C ASP A 104 11.63 7.83 19.01
N LYS A 105 10.90 6.85 19.55
CA LYS A 105 10.68 5.57 18.87
C LYS A 105 9.95 5.75 17.53
N LYS A 106 9.06 6.75 17.41
CA LYS A 106 8.32 7.03 16.17
C LYS A 106 9.24 7.58 15.09
N GLU A 107 10.15 8.49 15.43
CA GLU A 107 11.09 9.07 14.46
C GLU A 107 12.04 7.99 13.93
N LYS A 108 12.54 7.09 14.80
CA LYS A 108 13.31 5.90 14.38
C LYS A 108 12.50 4.96 13.49
N GLN A 109 11.25 4.69 13.84
CA GLN A 109 10.37 3.88 13.00
C GLN A 109 10.17 4.50 11.61
N SER A 110 9.93 5.82 11.52
CA SER A 110 9.83 6.52 10.24
C SER A 110 11.11 6.38 9.40
N PHE A 111 12.28 6.42 10.02
CA PHE A 111 13.54 6.16 9.31
C PHE A 111 13.64 4.72 8.81
N ASP A 112 13.26 3.74 9.64
CA ASP A 112 13.26 2.33 9.23
C ASP A 112 12.31 2.11 8.01
N TYR A 113 11.12 2.72 8.02
CA TYR A 113 10.22 2.72 6.85
C TYR A 113 10.84 3.39 5.62
N PHE A 114 11.49 4.54 5.80
CA PHE A 114 12.22 5.23 4.73
C PHE A 114 13.28 4.31 4.11
N VAL A 115 14.15 3.68 4.92
CA VAL A 115 15.20 2.81 4.40
C VAL A 115 14.60 1.60 3.68
N ARG A 116 13.49 1.06 4.17
CA ARG A 116 12.75 0.00 3.47
C ARG A 116 12.27 0.45 2.08
N HIS A 117 11.76 1.68 1.93
CA HIS A 117 11.38 2.21 0.62
C HIS A 117 12.60 2.45 -0.27
N TYR A 118 13.67 3.01 0.28
CA TYR A 118 14.95 3.20 -0.43
C TYR A 118 15.50 1.87 -0.96
N LEU A 119 15.57 0.84 -0.13
CA LEU A 119 16.01 -0.49 -0.55
C LEU A 119 15.05 -1.13 -1.54
N THR A 120 13.75 -0.85 -1.49
CA THR A 120 12.80 -1.30 -2.51
C THR A 120 13.16 -0.73 -3.88
N ILE A 121 13.53 0.55 -3.94
CA ILE A 121 14.00 1.20 -5.19
C ILE A 121 15.29 0.52 -5.65
N LYS A 122 16.27 0.39 -4.75
CA LYS A 122 17.61 -0.10 -5.08
C LYS A 122 17.67 -1.59 -5.42
N ASN A 123 16.79 -2.40 -4.83
CA ASN A 123 16.70 -3.84 -5.05
C ASN A 123 15.62 -4.20 -6.06
N ASP A 124 15.42 -3.35 -7.07
CA ASP A 124 14.61 -3.70 -8.23
C ASP A 124 13.13 -4.01 -7.90
N GLY A 125 12.60 -3.39 -6.85
CA GLY A 125 11.24 -3.57 -6.36
C GLY A 125 11.06 -4.69 -5.34
N LYS A 126 12.16 -5.34 -4.90
CA LYS A 126 12.14 -6.32 -3.80
C LYS A 126 12.12 -5.58 -2.47
N THR A 127 10.96 -5.55 -1.83
CA THR A 127 10.78 -4.90 -0.52
C THR A 127 11.27 -5.79 0.62
N PRO A 128 12.25 -5.35 1.44
CA PRO A 128 12.70 -6.11 2.59
C PRO A 128 11.66 -6.08 3.72
N ASN A 129 11.74 -7.08 4.62
CA ASN A 129 11.03 -7.06 5.89
C ASN A 129 11.65 -6.03 6.83
N LEU A 130 10.85 -5.41 7.71
CA LEU A 130 11.32 -4.37 8.64
C LEU A 130 12.48 -4.84 9.53
N ASP A 131 12.43 -6.09 10.00
CA ASP A 131 13.47 -6.63 10.89
C ASP A 131 14.77 -6.99 10.16
N ARG A 132 14.75 -7.02 8.82
CA ARG A 132 15.89 -7.38 7.95
C ARG A 132 16.40 -6.22 7.10
N ILE A 133 16.05 -4.98 7.46
CA ILE A 133 16.50 -3.79 6.73
C ILE A 133 18.03 -3.71 6.72
N TYR A 134 18.66 -3.91 7.89
CA TYR A 134 20.10 -3.86 8.03
C TYR A 134 20.82 -4.90 7.16
N GLU A 135 20.37 -6.15 7.21
CA GLU A 135 20.91 -7.24 6.38
C GLU A 135 20.81 -6.89 4.90
N SER A 136 19.62 -6.46 4.45
CA SER A 136 19.38 -6.08 3.06
C SER A 136 20.21 -4.86 2.62
N PHE A 137 20.46 -3.91 3.52
CA PHE A 137 21.33 -2.76 3.27
C PHE A 137 22.80 -3.20 3.09
N LYS A 138 23.27 -4.14 3.91
CA LYS A 138 24.63 -4.71 3.82
C LYS A 138 24.83 -5.44 2.51
N GLU A 139 23.89 -6.31 2.13
CA GLU A 139 23.89 -7.02 0.84
C GLU A 139 23.91 -6.04 -0.34
N TYR A 140 23.08 -4.99 -0.29
CA TYR A 140 23.05 -3.96 -1.33
C TYR A 140 24.41 -3.27 -1.48
N LYS A 141 25.00 -2.75 -0.38
CA LYS A 141 26.31 -2.08 -0.41
C LYS A 141 27.40 -3.00 -0.98
N GLN A 142 27.44 -4.27 -0.54
CA GLN A 142 28.41 -5.25 -1.01
C GLN A 142 28.25 -5.58 -2.50
N SER A 143 27.01 -5.64 -3.00
CA SER A 143 26.73 -5.98 -4.41
C SER A 143 27.12 -4.87 -5.40
N GLN A 144 27.07 -3.61 -4.99
CA GLN A 144 27.27 -2.46 -5.90
C GLN A 144 28.71 -1.93 -5.94
N ASN A 145 29.61 -2.42 -5.08
CA ASN A 145 30.99 -1.91 -4.97
C ASN A 145 31.06 -0.36 -4.81
N LEU A 146 30.05 0.25 -4.18
CA LEU A 146 29.95 1.69 -4.00
C LEU A 146 30.86 2.17 -2.87
N SER A 147 31.41 3.38 -3.01
CA SER A 147 32.05 4.04 -1.88
C SER A 147 30.99 4.37 -0.82
N THR A 148 31.39 4.31 0.47
CA THR A 148 30.51 4.68 1.59
C THR A 148 29.97 6.10 1.44
N LYS A 149 30.76 7.01 0.86
CA LYS A 149 30.36 8.40 0.65
C LYS A 149 29.23 8.50 -0.37
N ASP A 150 29.39 7.90 -1.55
CA ASP A 150 28.37 7.97 -2.61
C ASP A 150 27.05 7.33 -2.16
N LEU A 151 27.14 6.21 -1.42
CA LEU A 151 25.97 5.55 -0.83
C LEU A 151 25.22 6.46 0.15
N LEU A 152 25.96 7.18 1.01
CA LEU A 152 25.35 8.06 2.00
C LEU A 152 24.80 9.36 1.40
N GLU A 153 25.44 9.89 0.37
CA GLU A 153 24.91 11.05 -0.36
C GLU A 153 23.60 10.71 -1.07
N ASP A 154 23.51 9.55 -1.73
CA ASP A 154 22.28 9.09 -2.37
C ASP A 154 21.19 8.76 -1.33
N LEU A 155 21.53 8.07 -0.23
CA LEU A 155 20.62 7.81 0.89
C LEU A 155 20.10 9.13 1.49
N GLN A 156 20.99 10.10 1.72
CA GLN A 156 20.62 11.42 2.25
C GLN A 156 19.66 12.15 1.33
N GLN A 157 19.91 12.14 0.01
CA GLN A 157 19.03 12.78 -0.97
C GLN A 157 17.61 12.19 -0.93
N TYR A 158 17.48 10.86 -0.94
CA TYR A 158 16.17 10.21 -0.83
C TYR A 158 15.51 10.44 0.53
N SER A 159 16.30 10.51 1.60
CA SER A 159 15.79 10.82 2.94
C SER A 159 15.15 12.20 3.00
N HIS A 160 15.74 13.17 2.28
CA HIS A 160 15.23 14.53 2.18
C HIS A 160 13.89 14.57 1.45
N PHE A 161 13.76 13.84 0.35
CA PHE A 161 12.50 13.71 -0.39
C PHE A 161 11.42 13.04 0.45
N TYR A 162 11.77 11.96 1.18
CA TYR A 162 10.86 11.30 2.10
C TYR A 162 10.37 12.26 3.20
N CYS A 163 11.29 12.95 3.88
CA CYS A 163 10.96 13.90 4.94
C CYS A 163 10.10 15.06 4.43
N THR A 164 10.37 15.54 3.21
CA THR A 164 9.61 16.61 2.57
C THR A 164 8.13 16.22 2.42
N MET A 165 7.87 15.01 1.92
CA MET A 165 6.52 14.47 1.76
C MET A 165 5.89 14.07 3.11
N ALA A 166 6.58 13.25 3.90
CA ALA A 166 6.03 12.65 5.13
C ALA A 166 5.79 13.68 6.25
N PHE A 167 6.67 14.67 6.37
CA PHE A 167 6.63 15.71 7.41
C PHE A 167 6.10 17.06 6.94
N LYS A 168 5.42 17.10 5.78
CA LYS A 168 4.70 18.29 5.29
C LYS A 168 5.62 19.52 5.13
N ARG A 169 6.81 19.32 4.55
CA ARG A 169 7.81 20.38 4.36
C ARG A 169 7.94 20.87 2.92
N GLU A 170 7.10 20.36 2.03
CA GLU A 170 7.02 20.86 0.65
C GLU A 170 6.62 22.35 0.66
N LYS A 171 7.37 23.15 -0.11
CA LYS A 171 7.17 24.60 -0.21
C LYS A 171 6.22 24.96 -1.34
N ASP A 172 6.19 24.16 -2.41
CA ASP A 172 5.24 24.37 -3.49
C ASP A 172 3.83 23.97 -3.05
N LYS A 173 2.90 24.91 -3.13
CA LYS A 173 1.54 24.73 -2.60
C LYS A 173 0.79 23.60 -3.29
N GLU A 174 0.94 23.44 -4.60
CA GLU A 174 0.19 22.43 -5.35
C GLU A 174 0.72 21.03 -5.04
N LEU A 175 2.05 20.86 -5.01
CA LEU A 175 2.68 19.60 -4.61
C LEU A 175 2.37 19.25 -3.15
N PHE A 176 2.42 20.24 -2.26
CA PHE A 176 2.02 20.06 -0.86
C PHE A 176 0.58 19.54 -0.74
N GLU A 177 -0.38 20.16 -1.43
CA GLU A 177 -1.77 19.71 -1.43
C GLU A 177 -1.91 18.29 -2.02
N SER A 178 -1.18 17.96 -3.08
CA SER A 178 -1.17 16.61 -3.64
C SER A 178 -0.58 15.56 -2.69
N PHE A 179 0.50 15.85 -1.96
CA PHE A 179 1.05 14.92 -0.97
C PHE A 179 0.12 14.72 0.22
N GLU A 180 -0.55 15.78 0.67
CA GLU A 180 -1.55 15.67 1.74
C GLU A 180 -2.74 14.80 1.33
N ASN A 181 -3.18 14.91 0.07
CA ASN A 181 -4.24 14.05 -0.49
C ASN A 181 -3.84 12.58 -0.47
N LEU A 182 -2.64 12.28 -0.97
CA LEU A 182 -2.11 10.92 -1.01
C LEU A 182 -1.92 10.35 0.40
N LYS A 183 -1.43 11.16 1.34
CA LYS A 183 -1.30 10.79 2.76
C LYS A 183 -2.66 10.47 3.39
N ALA A 184 -3.71 11.22 3.09
CA ALA A 184 -5.06 10.94 3.58
C ALA A 184 -5.60 9.57 3.12
N LEU A 185 -5.10 9.07 1.98
CA LEU A 185 -5.43 7.76 1.41
C LEU A 185 -4.55 6.60 1.93
N ASP A 186 -3.65 6.83 2.90
CA ASP A 186 -2.66 5.85 3.41
C ASP A 186 -1.79 5.24 2.29
N CYS A 187 -1.27 6.07 1.38
CA CYS A 187 -0.53 5.63 0.21
C CYS A 187 0.92 5.15 0.49
N GLU A 188 1.23 4.62 1.68
CA GLU A 188 2.62 4.28 2.08
C GLU A 188 3.31 3.33 1.08
N VAL A 189 2.54 2.45 0.47
CA VAL A 189 2.98 1.50 -0.57
C VAL A 189 3.51 2.18 -1.86
N ALA A 190 3.15 3.44 -2.10
CA ALA A 190 3.54 4.21 -3.28
C ALA A 190 4.86 4.98 -3.10
N TYR A 191 5.41 5.08 -1.88
CA TYR A 191 6.62 5.87 -1.61
C TYR A 191 7.82 5.51 -2.50
N PRO A 192 8.14 4.24 -2.80
CA PRO A 192 9.23 3.92 -3.72
C PRO A 192 9.07 4.64 -5.07
N PHE A 193 7.87 4.60 -5.65
CA PHE A 193 7.55 5.29 -6.90
C PHE A 193 7.60 6.81 -6.73
N LEU A 194 6.96 7.36 -5.68
CA LEU A 194 6.93 8.81 -5.42
C LEU A 194 8.32 9.40 -5.22
N LEU A 195 9.22 8.70 -4.54
CA LEU A 195 10.59 9.13 -4.28
C LEU A 195 11.41 9.25 -5.58
N GLU A 196 11.27 8.29 -6.50
CA GLU A 196 11.93 8.36 -7.81
C GLU A 196 11.32 9.47 -8.70
N LEU A 197 10.00 9.62 -8.70
CA LEU A 197 9.33 10.74 -9.41
C LEU A 197 9.81 12.10 -8.88
N TYR A 198 9.88 12.24 -7.56
CA TYR A 198 10.31 13.48 -6.92
C TYR A 198 11.77 13.80 -7.24
N ARG A 199 12.63 12.76 -7.29
CA ARG A 199 14.02 12.91 -7.76
C ARG A 199 14.07 13.43 -9.19
N ASP A 200 13.38 12.78 -10.12
CA ASP A 200 13.37 13.20 -11.53
C ASP A 200 12.79 14.62 -11.70
N TYR A 201 11.85 15.02 -10.85
CA TYR A 201 11.35 16.39 -10.81
C TYR A 201 12.43 17.38 -10.36
N LYS A 202 13.20 17.06 -9.32
CA LYS A 202 14.31 17.91 -8.85
C LYS A 202 15.48 17.96 -9.82
N ASP A 203 15.71 16.88 -10.56
CA ASP A 203 16.73 16.77 -11.59
C ASP A 203 16.25 17.35 -12.94
N GLU A 204 15.07 17.99 -12.99
CA GLU A 204 14.46 18.63 -14.17
C GLU A 204 14.16 17.68 -15.34
N VAL A 205 14.19 16.36 -15.11
CA VAL A 205 13.79 15.33 -16.08
C VAL A 205 12.26 15.24 -16.19
N LEU A 206 11.56 15.50 -15.08
CA LEU A 206 10.10 15.50 -15.00
C LEU A 206 9.60 16.93 -14.76
N SER A 207 8.69 17.41 -15.61
CA SER A 207 8.10 18.74 -15.42
C SER A 207 7.16 18.76 -14.20
N LYS A 208 7.02 19.92 -13.54
CA LYS A 208 6.08 20.09 -12.43
C LYS A 208 4.64 19.71 -12.82
N ASN A 209 4.21 20.11 -14.01
CA ASN A 209 2.84 19.86 -14.48
C ASN A 209 2.59 18.37 -14.68
N ASP A 210 3.51 17.66 -15.31
CA ASP A 210 3.39 16.21 -15.50
C ASP A 210 3.44 15.48 -14.15
N PHE A 211 4.30 15.95 -13.23
CA PHE A 211 4.34 15.38 -11.89
C PHE A 211 3.00 15.53 -11.15
N LEU A 212 2.37 16.71 -11.21
CA LEU A 212 1.05 16.94 -10.63
C LEU A 212 -0.02 16.04 -11.28
N GLU A 213 0.01 15.84 -12.59
CA GLU A 213 -0.91 14.93 -13.28
C GLU A 213 -0.70 13.46 -12.86
N ILE A 214 0.55 13.04 -12.66
CA ILE A 214 0.87 11.70 -12.11
C ILE A 214 0.34 11.57 -10.67
N LEU A 215 0.52 12.58 -9.81
CA LEU A 215 0.01 12.55 -8.43
C LEU A 215 -1.53 12.46 -8.40
N LYS A 216 -2.22 13.23 -9.25
CA LYS A 216 -3.69 13.13 -9.41
C LYS A 216 -4.13 11.76 -9.90
N MET A 217 -3.38 11.17 -10.83
CA MET A 217 -3.64 9.84 -11.35
C MET A 217 -3.49 8.77 -10.26
N ILE A 218 -2.44 8.83 -9.43
CA ILE A 218 -2.25 7.94 -8.28
C ILE A 218 -3.42 8.08 -7.30
N GLU A 219 -3.82 9.31 -6.99
CA GLU A 219 -4.97 9.60 -6.13
C GLU A 219 -6.26 8.95 -6.67
N SER A 220 -6.55 9.17 -7.96
CA SER A 220 -7.70 8.58 -8.66
C SER A 220 -7.66 7.05 -8.65
N TYR A 221 -6.50 6.47 -8.94
CA TYR A 221 -6.30 5.02 -8.95
C TYR A 221 -6.61 4.38 -7.59
N LEU A 222 -6.02 4.93 -6.51
CA LEU A 222 -6.19 4.41 -5.16
C LEU A 222 -7.65 4.53 -4.70
N LEU A 223 -8.28 5.68 -4.93
CA LEU A 223 -9.65 5.91 -4.48
C LEU A 223 -10.67 5.10 -5.28
N ARG A 224 -10.53 5.00 -6.60
CA ARG A 224 -11.39 4.14 -7.43
C ARG A 224 -11.31 2.69 -7.01
N ARG A 225 -10.09 2.17 -6.78
CA ARG A 225 -9.90 0.80 -6.27
C ARG A 225 -10.58 0.59 -4.93
N ALA A 226 -10.47 1.56 -4.01
CA ALA A 226 -11.08 1.46 -2.70
C ALA A 226 -12.62 1.45 -2.76
N ILE A 227 -13.23 2.28 -3.62
CA ILE A 227 -14.69 2.28 -3.84
C ILE A 227 -15.16 0.99 -4.52
N CYS A 228 -14.42 0.50 -5.52
CA CYS A 228 -14.71 -0.78 -6.18
C CYS A 228 -14.42 -2.00 -5.27
N GLY A 229 -13.85 -1.80 -4.08
CA GLY A 229 -13.53 -2.88 -3.13
C GLY A 229 -12.41 -3.81 -3.59
N ILE A 230 -11.48 -3.31 -4.42
CA ILE A 230 -10.35 -4.09 -4.90
C ILE A 230 -9.29 -4.17 -3.80
N PRO A 231 -8.83 -5.38 -3.39
CA PRO A 231 -7.83 -5.55 -2.33
C PRO A 231 -6.52 -4.80 -2.59
N THR A 232 -5.80 -4.42 -1.52
CA THR A 232 -4.57 -3.61 -1.62
C THR A 232 -3.30 -4.42 -1.82
N ASN A 233 -3.36 -5.76 -1.78
CA ASN A 233 -2.20 -6.66 -1.75
C ASN A 233 -1.27 -6.48 -2.96
N SER A 234 -1.84 -6.15 -4.12
CA SER A 234 -1.07 -5.96 -5.36
C SER A 234 -0.36 -4.60 -5.45
N LEU A 235 -0.73 -3.60 -4.64
CA LEU A 235 -0.24 -2.23 -4.79
C LEU A 235 1.29 -2.13 -4.63
N ASN A 236 1.87 -2.85 -3.68
CA ASN A 236 3.33 -2.87 -3.48
C ASN A 236 4.06 -3.22 -4.78
N LYS A 237 3.60 -4.28 -5.47
CA LYS A 237 4.22 -4.74 -6.72
C LYS A 237 3.98 -3.76 -7.88
N VAL A 238 2.77 -3.17 -7.94
CA VAL A 238 2.44 -2.15 -8.95
C VAL A 238 3.40 -0.97 -8.83
N PHE A 239 3.47 -0.33 -7.68
CA PHE A 239 4.31 0.86 -7.50
C PHE A 239 5.80 0.54 -7.58
N ALA A 240 6.26 -0.56 -6.97
CA ALA A 240 7.67 -0.94 -7.01
C ALA A 240 8.20 -1.29 -8.42
N SER A 241 7.31 -1.63 -9.36
CA SER A 241 7.70 -1.91 -10.75
C SER A 241 7.41 -0.76 -11.72
N ALA A 242 6.70 0.28 -11.29
CA ALA A 242 6.22 1.36 -12.15
C ALA A 242 7.37 2.13 -12.80
N MET A 243 8.43 2.50 -12.05
CA MET A 243 9.56 3.26 -12.62
C MET A 243 10.28 2.53 -13.75
N LYS A 244 10.33 1.20 -13.73
CA LYS A 244 10.96 0.39 -14.80
C LYS A 244 10.20 0.45 -16.12
N LYS A 245 8.96 0.95 -16.08
CA LYS A 245 8.06 1.06 -17.24
C LYS A 245 8.02 2.48 -17.79
N VAL A 246 8.75 3.42 -17.16
CA VAL A 246 8.80 4.82 -17.57
C VAL A 246 9.78 5.01 -18.72
N ASN A 247 9.29 5.55 -19.83
CA ASN A 247 10.11 6.11 -20.89
C ASN A 247 10.33 7.59 -20.60
N LYS A 248 11.57 8.01 -20.31
CA LYS A 248 11.87 9.40 -19.92
C LYS A 248 11.53 10.43 -21.02
N SER A 249 11.56 10.03 -22.29
CA SER A 249 11.18 10.90 -23.41
C SER A 249 9.67 11.11 -23.53
N GLU A 250 8.88 10.20 -22.97
CA GLU A 250 7.40 10.20 -22.97
C GLU A 250 6.90 9.91 -21.55
N TYR A 251 7.37 10.72 -20.60
CA TYR A 251 7.31 10.41 -19.17
C TYR A 251 5.87 10.18 -18.70
N LEU A 252 4.98 11.15 -18.92
CA LEU A 252 3.58 11.09 -18.50
C LEU A 252 2.83 9.94 -19.19
N GLN A 253 2.98 9.84 -20.52
CA GLN A 253 2.28 8.87 -21.35
C GLN A 253 2.68 7.43 -21.02
N SER A 254 3.96 7.17 -20.77
CA SER A 254 4.43 5.83 -20.41
C SER A 254 3.87 5.36 -19.06
N ILE A 255 3.79 6.24 -18.06
CA ILE A 255 3.14 5.95 -16.77
C ILE A 255 1.66 5.69 -16.96
N PHE A 256 0.95 6.57 -17.66
CA PHE A 256 -0.49 6.40 -17.88
C PHE A 256 -0.77 5.08 -18.61
N THR A 257 0.07 4.72 -19.58
CA THR A 257 -0.12 3.47 -20.32
C THR A 257 0.15 2.25 -19.45
N TYR A 258 1.18 2.29 -18.59
CA TYR A 258 1.43 1.23 -17.61
C TYR A 258 0.20 0.98 -16.72
N PHE A 259 -0.37 2.03 -16.12
CA PHE A 259 -1.53 1.91 -15.24
C PHE A 259 -2.80 1.48 -15.98
N TYR A 260 -3.00 1.93 -17.22
CA TYR A 260 -4.12 1.51 -18.06
C TYR A 260 -4.08 0.02 -18.41
N CYS A 261 -2.88 -0.51 -18.61
CA CYS A 261 -2.66 -1.91 -18.95
C CYS A 261 -2.77 -2.88 -17.76
N LEU A 262 -2.87 -2.38 -16.52
CA LEU A 262 -3.06 -3.25 -15.35
C LEU A 262 -4.40 -4.00 -15.42
N LYS A 263 -4.39 -5.28 -15.02
CA LYS A 263 -5.54 -6.19 -15.06
C LYS A 263 -5.83 -6.81 -13.70
N ASN A 264 -6.97 -7.51 -13.59
CA ASN A 264 -7.38 -8.29 -12.43
C ASN A 264 -7.31 -7.49 -11.12
N THR A 265 -6.64 -8.04 -10.10
CA THR A 265 -6.42 -7.44 -8.78
C THR A 265 -5.55 -6.18 -8.82
N SER A 266 -4.94 -5.83 -9.97
CA SER A 266 -4.14 -4.62 -10.16
C SER A 266 -4.83 -3.55 -11.00
N LYS A 267 -6.01 -3.85 -11.58
CA LYS A 267 -6.67 -3.00 -12.57
C LYS A 267 -6.93 -1.58 -12.07
N PHE A 268 -6.93 -0.63 -12.99
CA PHE A 268 -7.47 0.71 -12.78
C PHE A 268 -8.97 0.68 -13.14
N PRO A 269 -9.90 0.85 -12.18
CA PRO A 269 -11.33 0.80 -12.48
C PRO A 269 -11.75 1.92 -13.44
N ASN A 270 -12.42 1.54 -14.53
CA ASN A 270 -12.94 2.49 -15.50
C ASN A 270 -14.15 3.27 -14.95
N ASP A 271 -14.64 4.25 -15.72
CA ASP A 271 -15.75 5.10 -15.30
C ASP A 271 -17.03 4.33 -14.99
N SER A 272 -17.38 3.34 -15.81
CA SER A 272 -18.59 2.52 -15.62
C SER A 272 -18.52 1.71 -14.34
N GLU A 273 -17.39 1.03 -14.09
CA GLU A 273 -17.20 0.23 -12.88
C GLU A 273 -17.20 1.10 -11.62
N PHE A 274 -16.55 2.28 -11.69
CA PHE A 274 -16.51 3.22 -10.58
C PHE A 274 -17.89 3.79 -10.27
N GLU A 275 -18.62 4.21 -11.31
CA GLU A 275 -19.97 4.76 -11.19
C GLU A 275 -20.96 3.74 -10.60
N GLU A 276 -20.98 2.51 -11.09
CA GLU A 276 -21.86 1.45 -10.58
C GLU A 276 -21.63 1.16 -9.09
N ASN A 277 -20.36 1.14 -8.66
CA ASN A 277 -20.00 0.93 -7.26
C ASN A 277 -20.38 2.13 -6.39
N LEU A 278 -20.31 3.37 -6.89
CA LEU A 278 -20.78 4.55 -6.14
C LEU A 278 -22.28 4.49 -5.82
N TYR A 279 -23.09 3.84 -6.66
CA TYR A 279 -24.53 3.70 -6.45
C TYR A 279 -24.92 2.62 -5.45
N SER A 280 -24.17 1.52 -5.43
CA SER A 280 -24.60 0.28 -4.79
C SER A 280 -23.78 -0.12 -3.58
N LYS A 281 -22.50 0.31 -3.48
CA LYS A 281 -21.64 -0.08 -2.36
C LYS A 281 -22.03 0.63 -1.06
N ASN A 282 -21.82 -0.10 0.02
CA ASN A 282 -21.80 0.42 1.38
C ASN A 282 -20.54 1.30 1.58
N ILE A 283 -20.64 2.58 1.25
CA ILE A 283 -19.54 3.55 1.39
C ILE A 283 -19.30 3.86 2.88
N TYR A 284 -20.34 3.88 3.71
CA TYR A 284 -20.19 4.25 5.12
C TYR A 284 -19.32 3.27 5.92
N GLU A 285 -19.53 1.96 5.74
CA GLU A 285 -18.86 0.91 6.51
C GLU A 285 -17.64 0.36 5.80
N ALA A 286 -17.74 0.08 4.49
CA ALA A 286 -16.66 -0.58 3.76
C ALA A 286 -15.49 0.38 3.44
N PHE A 287 -15.77 1.67 3.26
CA PHE A 287 -14.77 2.63 2.83
C PHE A 287 -14.19 3.43 4.01
N LYS A 288 -13.02 3.02 4.46
CA LYS A 288 -12.30 3.64 5.59
C LYS A 288 -12.00 5.14 5.36
N LYS A 289 -11.83 5.55 4.10
CA LYS A 289 -11.45 6.93 3.72
C LYS A 289 -12.66 7.81 3.35
N LYS A 290 -13.85 7.47 3.84
CA LYS A 290 -15.10 8.21 3.57
C LYS A 290 -15.03 9.73 3.84
N LEU A 291 -14.36 10.16 4.91
CA LEU A 291 -14.20 11.59 5.21
C LEU A 291 -13.42 12.32 4.12
N TYR A 292 -12.33 11.72 3.63
CA TYR A 292 -11.55 12.26 2.52
C TYR A 292 -12.40 12.39 1.25
N PHE A 293 -13.21 11.37 0.94
CA PHE A 293 -14.09 11.40 -0.21
C PHE A 293 -15.15 12.52 -0.13
N PHE A 294 -15.79 12.70 1.03
CA PHE A 294 -16.75 13.79 1.21
C PHE A 294 -16.08 15.17 1.26
N ASP A 295 -14.86 15.29 1.79
CA ASP A 295 -14.06 16.52 1.71
C ASP A 295 -13.86 16.93 0.24
N LYS A 296 -13.41 15.98 -0.59
CA LYS A 296 -13.17 16.23 -2.00
C LYS A 296 -14.42 16.62 -2.76
N LEU A 297 -15.56 15.97 -2.50
CA LEU A 297 -16.83 16.36 -3.10
C LEU A 297 -17.26 17.77 -2.68
N GLU A 298 -17.18 18.11 -1.39
CA GLU A 298 -17.60 19.43 -0.88
C GLU A 298 -16.70 20.57 -1.39
N ASN A 299 -15.39 20.32 -1.46
CA ASN A 299 -14.38 21.32 -1.79
C ASN A 299 -13.99 21.33 -3.28
N PHE A 300 -14.61 20.50 -4.11
CA PHE A 300 -14.33 20.49 -5.55
C PHE A 300 -14.65 21.85 -6.20
N ASN A 301 -13.67 22.39 -6.94
CA ASN A 301 -13.74 23.70 -7.59
C ASN A 301 -14.24 24.83 -6.67
N ARG A 302 -13.82 24.80 -5.40
CA ARG A 302 -14.19 25.81 -4.41
C ARG A 302 -12.97 26.65 -4.05
N LYS A 303 -13.06 27.97 -4.24
CA LYS A 303 -12.02 28.93 -3.84
C LYS A 303 -11.97 29.07 -2.31
N GLU A 304 -13.13 29.16 -1.67
CA GLU A 304 -13.27 29.25 -0.21
C GLU A 304 -13.51 27.86 0.38
N LYS A 305 -12.44 27.10 0.61
CA LYS A 305 -12.52 25.72 1.13
C LYS A 305 -13.23 25.68 2.50
N VAL A 306 -14.11 24.70 2.70
CA VAL A 306 -14.74 24.40 3.99
C VAL A 306 -13.88 23.39 4.72
N ASN A 307 -13.56 23.67 5.98
CA ASN A 307 -12.94 22.69 6.85
C ASN A 307 -13.99 21.67 7.30
N ILE A 308 -13.93 20.45 6.77
CA ILE A 308 -14.91 19.42 7.09
C ILE A 308 -14.65 18.69 8.42
N ASN A 309 -13.54 18.98 9.12
CA ASN A 309 -13.14 18.26 10.35
C ASN A 309 -14.13 18.46 11.51
N GLU A 310 -14.93 19.52 11.47
CA GLU A 310 -15.98 19.80 12.45
C GLU A 310 -17.31 19.11 12.13
N TYR A 311 -17.39 18.42 10.98
CA TYR A 311 -18.59 17.77 10.51
C TYR A 311 -18.49 16.25 10.69
N THR A 312 -19.64 15.63 10.86
CA THR A 312 -19.79 14.19 10.89
C THR A 312 -20.60 13.73 9.68
N ILE A 313 -20.47 12.46 9.33
CA ILE A 313 -21.27 11.85 8.26
C ILE A 313 -22.65 11.53 8.81
N GLU A 314 -23.68 12.07 8.16
CA GLU A 314 -25.08 11.88 8.47
C GLU A 314 -25.76 10.94 7.49
N HIS A 315 -26.66 10.13 8.05
CA HIS A 315 -27.61 9.31 7.31
C HIS A 315 -28.93 10.08 7.16
N ILE A 316 -29.22 10.58 5.96
CA ILE A 316 -30.43 11.39 5.69
C ILE A 316 -31.67 10.58 6.11
N MET A 317 -31.81 9.39 5.55
CA MET A 317 -32.63 8.30 6.08
C MET A 317 -31.86 7.61 7.22
N PRO A 318 -32.34 7.67 8.48
CA PRO A 318 -31.63 7.17 9.65
C PRO A 318 -31.42 5.65 9.63
N GLN A 319 -30.47 5.18 10.44
CA GLN A 319 -30.24 3.73 10.65
C GLN A 319 -31.42 3.03 11.33
N SER A 320 -32.19 3.74 12.16
CA SER A 320 -33.32 3.18 12.91
C SER A 320 -34.65 3.81 12.51
N ILE A 321 -35.38 3.16 11.60
CA ILE A 321 -36.70 3.64 11.14
C ILE A 321 -37.88 2.69 11.40
N LYS A 322 -37.64 1.52 12.03
CA LYS A 322 -38.69 0.50 12.27
C LYS A 322 -39.91 1.02 13.04
N ASN A 323 -39.72 2.02 13.90
CA ASN A 323 -40.79 2.63 14.69
C ASN A 323 -41.28 3.98 14.13
N SER A 324 -40.78 4.42 12.98
CA SER A 324 -41.14 5.71 12.38
C SER A 324 -42.14 5.54 11.24
N LYS A 325 -43.43 5.80 11.53
CA LYS A 325 -44.49 5.77 10.51
C LYS A 325 -44.21 6.74 9.35
N LYS A 326 -43.68 7.93 9.65
CA LYS A 326 -43.32 8.93 8.62
C LYS A 326 -42.31 8.39 7.61
N TRP A 327 -41.27 7.70 8.08
CA TRP A 327 -40.26 7.12 7.19
C TRP A 327 -40.84 5.95 6.36
N GLN A 328 -41.69 5.12 6.97
CA GLN A 328 -42.37 4.03 6.25
C GLN A 328 -43.29 4.56 5.14
N GLU A 329 -44.02 5.64 5.42
CA GLU A 329 -44.89 6.30 4.44
C GLU A 329 -44.09 6.96 3.30
N GLU A 330 -43.00 7.67 3.61
CA GLU A 330 -42.15 8.33 2.59
C GLU A 330 -41.45 7.32 1.66
N LEU A 331 -41.04 6.15 2.19
CA LEU A 331 -40.38 5.09 1.42
C LEU A 331 -41.36 4.14 0.73
N GLY A 332 -42.63 4.09 1.16
CA GLY A 332 -43.68 3.29 0.56
C GLY A 332 -43.72 1.83 1.02
N GLN A 333 -44.43 0.98 0.26
CA GLN A 333 -44.70 -0.42 0.66
C GLN A 333 -43.43 -1.27 0.82
N HIS A 334 -42.37 -0.98 0.05
CA HIS A 334 -41.09 -1.69 0.07
C HIS A 334 -40.03 -1.02 0.95
N TRP A 335 -40.44 -0.26 1.97
CA TRP A 335 -39.51 0.55 2.77
C TRP A 335 -38.37 -0.26 3.41
N GLN A 336 -38.61 -1.54 3.75
CA GLN A 336 -37.59 -2.42 4.36
C GLN A 336 -36.46 -2.72 3.39
N GLU A 337 -36.80 -3.14 2.17
CA GLU A 337 -35.84 -3.43 1.10
C GLU A 337 -35.07 -2.18 0.69
N ILE A 338 -35.76 -1.04 0.57
CA ILE A 338 -35.15 0.25 0.22
C ILE A 338 -34.19 0.68 1.34
N HIS A 339 -34.61 0.54 2.61
CA HIS A 339 -33.78 0.90 3.75
C HIS A 339 -32.49 0.07 3.78
N GLU A 340 -32.61 -1.25 3.74
CA GLU A 340 -31.46 -2.16 3.75
C GLU A 340 -30.50 -1.88 2.58
N LYS A 341 -31.04 -1.69 1.38
CA LYS A 341 -30.24 -1.48 0.16
C LYS A 341 -29.51 -0.14 0.13
N TYR A 342 -30.15 0.93 0.58
CA TYR A 342 -29.65 2.30 0.39
C TYR A 342 -29.13 2.99 1.65
N LEU A 343 -29.25 2.36 2.83
CA LEU A 343 -28.88 2.99 4.09
C LEU A 343 -27.44 3.53 4.06
N HIS A 344 -26.48 2.74 3.59
CA HIS A 344 -25.06 3.09 3.65
C HIS A 344 -24.47 3.54 2.30
N THR A 345 -25.31 3.85 1.31
CA THR A 345 -24.86 4.22 -0.04
C THR A 345 -24.71 5.73 -0.21
N LEU A 346 -23.99 6.15 -1.26
CA LEU A 346 -23.68 7.55 -1.54
C LEU A 346 -24.89 8.49 -1.46
N GLY A 347 -26.01 8.08 -2.04
CA GLY A 347 -27.22 8.90 -2.13
C GLY A 347 -27.80 9.26 -0.76
N ASN A 348 -27.64 8.39 0.24
CA ASN A 348 -28.20 8.61 1.59
C ASN A 348 -27.23 9.28 2.57
N LEU A 349 -26.00 9.54 2.16
CA LEU A 349 -24.96 10.08 3.03
C LEU A 349 -24.71 11.56 2.75
N THR A 350 -24.43 12.32 3.81
CA THR A 350 -24.00 13.71 3.71
C THR A 350 -23.16 14.13 4.93
N LEU A 351 -22.72 15.39 4.97
CA LEU A 351 -22.04 15.99 6.12
C LEU A 351 -22.97 16.92 6.91
N THR A 352 -22.84 16.92 8.23
CA THR A 352 -23.52 17.87 9.14
C THR A 352 -22.76 18.05 10.45
N GLY A 353 -22.88 19.24 11.04
CA GLY A 353 -22.44 19.51 12.42
C GLY A 353 -23.52 19.22 13.47
N TYR A 354 -24.77 18.95 13.06
CA TYR A 354 -25.94 18.79 13.93
C TYR A 354 -26.46 17.34 13.97
N ASN A 355 -25.55 16.37 13.86
CA ASN A 355 -25.91 14.95 13.70
C ASN A 355 -26.72 14.44 14.90
N SER A 356 -26.32 14.86 16.12
CA SER A 356 -26.99 14.46 17.35
C SER A 356 -28.43 14.99 17.45
N GLU A 357 -28.69 16.17 16.91
CA GLU A 357 -29.98 16.84 16.92
C GLU A 357 -30.90 16.31 15.82
N TYR A 358 -30.34 15.84 14.70
CA TYR A 358 -31.09 15.20 13.62
C TYR A 358 -31.67 13.85 14.07
N SER A 359 -30.86 12.98 14.67
CA SER A 359 -31.29 11.68 15.19
C SER A 359 -32.21 10.92 14.18
N ASN A 360 -33.29 10.32 14.66
CA ASN A 360 -34.28 9.59 13.85
C ASN A 360 -35.45 10.46 13.36
N LYS A 361 -35.30 11.80 13.35
CA LYS A 361 -36.34 12.72 12.85
C LYS A 361 -36.67 12.42 11.38
N SER A 362 -37.87 12.79 10.94
CA SER A 362 -38.24 12.67 9.52
C SER A 362 -37.42 13.61 8.64
N PHE A 363 -37.36 13.34 7.34
CA PHE A 363 -36.64 14.21 6.41
C PHE A 363 -37.09 15.67 6.51
N ARG A 364 -38.41 15.93 6.53
CA ARG A 364 -38.97 17.28 6.68
C ARG A 364 -38.58 17.96 7.99
N GLU A 365 -38.47 17.21 9.08
CA GLU A 365 -38.03 17.76 10.37
C GLU A 365 -36.54 18.15 10.32
N LYS A 366 -35.68 17.25 9.82
CA LYS A 366 -34.23 17.53 9.60
C LYS A 366 -34.01 18.69 8.64
N GLN A 367 -34.87 18.84 7.64
CA GLN A 367 -34.77 19.90 6.64
C GLN A 367 -35.13 21.28 7.21
N ASN A 368 -36.17 21.39 8.06
CA ASN A 368 -36.76 22.66 8.48
C ASN A 368 -36.39 23.11 9.90
N MET A 369 -35.75 22.26 10.71
CA MET A 369 -35.28 22.66 12.04
C MET A 369 -34.16 23.71 11.97
N LYS A 370 -33.93 24.43 13.08
CA LYS A 370 -32.77 25.31 13.24
C LYS A 370 -31.49 24.49 13.08
N GLY A 371 -30.57 24.94 12.22
CA GLY A 371 -29.38 24.18 11.82
C GLY A 371 -29.64 23.05 10.81
N GLY A 372 -30.89 22.92 10.33
CA GLY A 372 -31.32 21.89 9.37
C GLY A 372 -30.79 22.07 7.95
N PHE A 373 -31.15 21.16 7.05
CA PHE A 373 -30.61 21.18 5.67
C PHE A 373 -30.83 22.50 4.93
N LYS A 374 -31.94 23.22 5.16
CA LYS A 374 -32.19 24.55 4.56
C LYS A 374 -31.16 25.59 4.96
N GLU A 375 -30.72 25.56 6.22
CA GLU A 375 -29.74 26.50 6.79
C GLU A 375 -28.29 26.05 6.58
N SER A 376 -28.06 24.81 6.13
CA SER A 376 -26.72 24.25 5.92
C SER A 376 -25.89 25.07 4.91
N PRO A 377 -24.62 25.41 5.23
CA PRO A 377 -23.71 26.11 4.31
C PRO A 377 -23.02 25.18 3.30
N LEU A 378 -23.15 23.85 3.47
CA LEU A 378 -22.47 22.86 2.64
C LEU A 378 -23.11 22.69 1.26
N ARG A 379 -22.27 22.58 0.22
CA ARG A 379 -22.68 22.28 -1.16
C ARG A 379 -23.30 20.90 -1.26
N LEU A 380 -22.78 19.91 -0.52
CA LEU A 380 -23.33 18.56 -0.43
C LEU A 380 -24.81 18.53 -0.03
N ASN A 381 -25.28 19.53 0.72
CA ASN A 381 -26.66 19.64 1.21
C ASN A 381 -27.54 20.55 0.34
N LYS A 382 -27.02 21.12 -0.76
CA LYS A 382 -27.73 22.13 -1.57
C LYS A 382 -29.06 21.61 -2.12
N GLU A 383 -29.06 20.40 -2.67
CA GLU A 383 -30.26 19.78 -3.25
C GLU A 383 -31.29 19.39 -2.18
N LEU A 384 -30.81 19.01 -0.98
CA LEU A 384 -31.66 18.64 0.14
C LEU A 384 -32.53 19.80 0.64
N LYS A 385 -32.25 21.05 0.24
CA LYS A 385 -33.05 22.23 0.60
C LYS A 385 -34.40 22.29 -0.10
N SER A 386 -34.46 21.79 -1.34
CA SER A 386 -35.64 21.89 -2.22
C SER A 386 -36.44 20.61 -2.32
N ILE A 387 -35.86 19.47 -1.95
CA ILE A 387 -36.54 18.17 -2.03
C ILE A 387 -37.72 18.12 -1.06
N GLU A 388 -38.83 17.54 -1.50
CA GLU A 388 -40.08 17.53 -0.71
C GLU A 388 -40.31 16.27 0.12
N SER A 389 -39.80 15.14 -0.34
CA SER A 389 -39.90 13.84 0.34
C SER A 389 -38.63 13.05 0.09
N TRP A 390 -38.27 12.13 0.99
CA TRP A 390 -37.06 11.32 0.83
C TRP A 390 -37.41 9.88 0.50
N ASN A 391 -37.71 9.64 -0.78
CA ASN A 391 -38.05 8.33 -1.33
C ASN A 391 -36.89 7.70 -2.13
N GLU A 392 -37.08 6.47 -2.61
CA GLU A 392 -36.06 5.74 -3.39
C GLU A 392 -35.58 6.52 -4.63
N ALA A 393 -36.50 7.19 -5.34
CA ALA A 393 -36.17 7.95 -6.53
C ALA A 393 -35.20 9.11 -6.21
N ASN A 394 -35.45 9.85 -5.13
CA ASN A 394 -34.60 10.95 -4.69
C ASN A 394 -33.22 10.47 -4.20
N ILE A 395 -33.16 9.30 -3.54
CA ILE A 395 -31.90 8.68 -3.13
C ILE A 395 -31.07 8.32 -4.37
N LYS A 396 -31.67 7.67 -5.36
CA LYS A 396 -31.01 7.29 -6.62
C LYS A 396 -30.53 8.51 -7.41
N GLN A 397 -31.40 9.51 -7.58
CA GLN A 397 -31.08 10.74 -8.30
C GLN A 397 -29.90 11.46 -7.66
N ARG A 398 -29.91 11.60 -6.33
CA ARG A 398 -28.80 12.21 -5.60
C ARG A 398 -27.50 11.42 -5.77
N ALA A 399 -27.55 10.09 -5.72
CA ALA A 399 -26.37 9.26 -5.93
C ALA A 399 -25.78 9.50 -7.33
N GLN A 400 -26.62 9.59 -8.36
CA GLN A 400 -26.23 9.91 -9.74
C GLN A 400 -25.55 11.27 -9.85
N ASP A 401 -26.12 12.30 -9.23
CA ASP A 401 -25.55 13.65 -9.32
C ASP A 401 -24.21 13.77 -8.60
N LEU A 402 -24.05 13.12 -7.43
CA LEU A 402 -22.77 13.03 -6.74
C LEU A 402 -21.74 12.18 -7.51
N ALA A 403 -22.15 11.10 -8.17
CA ALA A 403 -21.25 10.27 -8.95
C ALA A 403 -20.68 11.03 -10.16
N LYS A 404 -21.47 11.89 -10.81
CA LYS A 404 -20.99 12.79 -11.86
C LYS A 404 -19.88 13.71 -11.39
N ASP A 405 -19.94 14.19 -10.15
CA ASP A 405 -18.89 15.02 -9.58
C ASP A 405 -17.67 14.18 -9.18
N ALA A 406 -17.88 12.99 -8.62
CA ALA A 406 -16.80 12.04 -8.33
C ALA A 406 -15.99 11.68 -9.61
N LEU A 407 -16.66 11.47 -10.74
CA LEU A 407 -16.01 11.18 -12.03
C LEU A 407 -15.13 12.34 -12.55
N LYS A 408 -15.46 13.59 -12.17
CA LYS A 408 -14.65 14.78 -12.52
C LYS A 408 -13.46 14.97 -11.57
N ILE A 409 -13.60 14.57 -10.32
CA ILE A 409 -12.54 14.68 -9.30
C ILE A 409 -11.49 13.59 -9.55
N TRP A 410 -11.94 12.34 -9.64
CA TRP A 410 -11.08 11.17 -9.80
C TRP A 410 -11.24 10.67 -11.21
N THR A 411 -10.60 11.33 -12.17
CA THR A 411 -10.75 11.01 -13.60
C THR A 411 -10.09 9.68 -13.96
N TYR A 412 -10.69 8.97 -14.92
CA TYR A 412 -10.02 7.84 -15.57
C TYR A 412 -8.94 8.33 -16.55
N LEU A 413 -8.00 7.43 -16.86
CA LEU A 413 -6.89 7.70 -17.75
C LEU A 413 -7.38 8.02 -19.17
N LYS A 414 -6.87 9.12 -19.74
CA LYS A 414 -7.07 9.47 -21.14
C LYS A 414 -5.77 9.22 -21.88
N LEU A 415 -5.76 8.21 -22.76
CA LEU A 415 -4.61 7.86 -23.58
C LEU A 415 -4.84 8.29 -25.02
N ASP A 416 -3.77 8.72 -25.68
CA ASP A 416 -3.74 8.80 -27.13
C ASP A 416 -3.61 7.40 -27.74
N LYS A 417 -4.23 7.16 -28.89
CA LYS A 417 -4.24 5.86 -29.57
C LYS A 417 -2.83 5.37 -29.91
N GLY A 418 -1.95 6.27 -30.32
CA GLY A 418 -0.54 5.92 -30.64
C GLY A 418 0.26 5.43 -29.43
N ALA A 419 -0.06 5.89 -28.22
CA ALA A 419 0.64 5.46 -27.01
C ALA A 419 0.34 3.98 -26.65
N LEU A 420 -0.89 3.52 -26.91
CA LEU A 420 -1.29 2.12 -26.69
C LEU A 420 -0.56 1.16 -27.64
N GLU A 421 -0.41 1.55 -28.90
CA GLU A 421 0.31 0.78 -29.91
C GLU A 421 1.79 0.64 -29.54
N ASN A 422 2.47 1.74 -29.23
CA ASN A 422 3.88 1.76 -28.80
C ASN A 422 4.13 0.97 -27.51
N TYR A 423 3.22 1.04 -26.53
CA TYR A 423 3.35 0.25 -25.31
C TYR A 423 3.19 -1.24 -25.60
N SER A 424 2.21 -1.63 -26.42
CA SER A 424 2.02 -3.03 -26.79
C SER A 424 3.25 -3.64 -27.49
N GLU A 425 3.96 -2.85 -28.30
CA GLU A 425 5.18 -3.30 -28.98
C GLU A 425 6.40 -3.36 -28.06
N SER A 426 6.60 -2.34 -27.23
CA SER A 426 7.73 -2.27 -26.26
C SER A 426 7.57 -3.21 -25.07
N HIS A 427 6.34 -3.61 -24.75
CA HIS A 427 6.00 -4.45 -23.59
C HIS A 427 5.43 -5.80 -23.97
N LYS A 428 5.43 -6.19 -25.26
CA LYS A 428 5.35 -7.60 -25.66
C LYS A 428 6.38 -8.35 -24.83
N PRO A 429 5.97 -9.22 -23.89
CA PRO A 429 6.94 -9.95 -23.11
C PRO A 429 7.79 -10.75 -24.10
N LYS A 430 9.10 -10.52 -24.08
CA LYS A 430 10.09 -11.15 -24.97
C LYS A 430 10.06 -12.69 -24.94
N ASN A 431 9.21 -13.30 -24.12
CA ASN A 431 8.96 -14.73 -23.99
C ASN A 431 7.54 -14.99 -23.42
N GLU A 432 6.45 -14.42 -23.97
CA GLU A 432 5.12 -14.95 -23.64
C GLU A 432 5.05 -16.39 -24.11
N GLN A 433 5.03 -17.32 -23.16
CA GLN A 433 4.76 -18.72 -23.45
C GLN A 433 3.26 -18.80 -23.71
N THR A 434 2.87 -19.17 -24.92
CA THR A 434 1.50 -19.54 -25.24
C THR A 434 1.30 -21.03 -24.95
N LEU A 435 0.05 -21.48 -24.90
CA LEU A 435 -0.24 -22.91 -24.79
C LEU A 435 0.41 -23.72 -25.93
N GLU A 436 0.63 -23.10 -27.08
CA GLU A 436 1.31 -23.70 -28.24
C GLU A 436 2.77 -24.06 -27.97
N ASN A 437 3.42 -23.39 -27.01
CA ASN A 437 4.78 -23.72 -26.57
C ASN A 437 4.84 -25.04 -25.76
N HIS A 438 3.72 -25.52 -25.22
CA HIS A 438 3.67 -26.81 -24.54
C HIS A 438 3.43 -27.93 -25.54
N LYS A 439 4.51 -28.64 -25.91
CA LYS A 439 4.48 -29.73 -26.91
C LYS A 439 3.38 -30.79 -26.70
N PHE A 440 2.99 -31.05 -25.45
CA PHE A 440 1.98 -32.05 -25.10
C PHE A 440 0.54 -31.50 -25.06
N LEU A 441 0.33 -30.20 -25.29
CA LEU A 441 -0.98 -29.56 -25.36
C LEU A 441 -1.38 -29.18 -26.79
N GLN A 442 -0.56 -29.52 -27.79
CA GLN A 442 -0.87 -29.25 -29.19
C GLN A 442 -2.01 -30.15 -29.71
N ASN A 443 -1.97 -31.43 -29.34
CA ASN A 443 -2.97 -32.45 -29.70
C ASN A 443 -2.92 -33.66 -28.74
N GLY A 444 -3.95 -34.52 -28.80
CA GLY A 444 -3.99 -35.78 -28.06
C GLY A 444 -4.56 -35.69 -26.64
N LYS A 445 -4.44 -36.80 -25.91
CA LYS A 445 -5.11 -37.04 -24.62
C LYS A 445 -4.84 -35.96 -23.56
N SER A 446 -3.60 -35.50 -23.45
CA SER A 446 -3.23 -34.46 -22.47
C SER A 446 -3.89 -33.12 -22.74
N LYS A 447 -4.16 -32.78 -24.01
CA LYS A 447 -4.88 -31.56 -24.39
C LYS A 447 -6.34 -31.63 -23.92
N GLU A 448 -7.02 -32.75 -24.20
CA GLU A 448 -8.41 -32.96 -23.78
C GLU A 448 -8.57 -32.92 -22.25
N LEU A 449 -7.66 -33.60 -21.53
CA LEU A 449 -7.60 -33.54 -20.07
C LEU A 449 -7.37 -32.11 -19.57
N PHE A 450 -6.49 -31.36 -20.25
CA PHE A 450 -6.14 -30.00 -19.85
C PHE A 450 -7.28 -29.03 -20.08
N GLU A 451 -7.96 -29.09 -21.22
CA GLU A 451 -9.10 -28.22 -21.52
C GLU A 451 -10.25 -28.47 -20.53
N ALA A 452 -10.56 -29.74 -20.24
CA ALA A 452 -11.58 -30.10 -19.26
C ALA A 452 -11.21 -29.60 -17.85
N LEU A 453 -9.97 -29.80 -17.42
CA LEU A 453 -9.50 -29.37 -16.12
C LEU A 453 -9.42 -27.84 -16.00
N ARG A 454 -8.90 -27.15 -17.03
CA ARG A 454 -8.80 -25.68 -17.12
C ARG A 454 -10.17 -25.02 -16.98
N ASN A 455 -11.17 -25.51 -17.73
CA ASN A 455 -12.53 -25.00 -17.65
C ASN A 455 -13.11 -25.20 -16.25
N GLY A 456 -12.86 -26.35 -15.62
CA GLY A 456 -13.28 -26.62 -14.25
C GLY A 456 -12.61 -25.69 -13.24
N ILE A 457 -11.30 -25.45 -13.35
CA ILE A 457 -10.55 -24.56 -12.45
C ILE A 457 -11.03 -23.11 -12.58
N LEU A 458 -11.14 -22.59 -13.80
CA LEU A 458 -11.58 -21.21 -14.04
C LEU A 458 -13.05 -20.95 -13.66
N ALA A 459 -13.86 -22.01 -13.54
CA ALA A 459 -15.23 -21.93 -13.06
C ALA A 459 -15.34 -21.95 -11.53
N LEU A 460 -14.26 -22.21 -10.78
CA LEU A 460 -14.30 -22.22 -9.32
C LEU A 460 -14.49 -20.83 -8.72
N ASP A 461 -13.84 -19.81 -9.29
CA ASP A 461 -13.92 -18.42 -8.85
C ASP A 461 -13.44 -17.46 -9.96
N GLU A 462 -14.08 -16.29 -10.11
CA GLU A 462 -13.72 -15.28 -11.12
C GLU A 462 -12.37 -14.60 -10.86
N GLY A 463 -11.86 -14.64 -9.62
CA GLY A 463 -10.58 -14.06 -9.23
C GLY A 463 -9.34 -14.90 -9.57
N ILE A 464 -9.52 -16.08 -10.17
CA ILE A 464 -8.41 -17.00 -10.48
C ILE A 464 -7.57 -16.46 -11.67
N GLU A 465 -6.26 -16.33 -11.45
CA GLU A 465 -5.30 -15.96 -12.48
C GLU A 465 -4.60 -17.19 -13.07
N GLU A 466 -4.66 -17.35 -14.40
CA GLU A 466 -3.88 -18.34 -15.14
C GLU A 466 -2.56 -17.74 -15.66
N LYS A 467 -1.45 -18.44 -15.44
CA LYS A 467 -0.14 -18.04 -15.92
C LYS A 467 0.58 -19.19 -16.61
N ILE A 468 0.81 -19.04 -17.91
CA ILE A 468 1.55 -20.00 -18.73
C ILE A 468 3.05 -19.75 -18.57
N LEU A 469 3.79 -20.77 -18.13
CA LEU A 469 5.24 -20.75 -17.95
C LEU A 469 5.87 -21.86 -18.81
N LYS A 470 7.16 -21.74 -19.10
CA LYS A 470 7.86 -22.64 -20.03
C LYS A 470 7.68 -24.14 -19.75
N LEU A 471 7.53 -24.52 -18.47
CA LEU A 471 7.48 -25.91 -18.04
C LEU A 471 6.10 -26.33 -17.49
N TYR A 472 5.29 -25.38 -17.03
CA TYR A 472 4.01 -25.65 -16.37
C TYR A 472 3.06 -24.47 -16.49
N ILE A 473 1.79 -24.68 -16.19
CA ILE A 473 0.73 -23.68 -16.22
C ILE A 473 0.23 -23.51 -14.79
N ALA A 474 0.40 -22.32 -14.24
CA ALA A 474 0.08 -22.01 -12.85
C ALA A 474 -1.30 -21.38 -12.73
N TYR A 475 -2.09 -21.80 -11.75
CA TYR A 475 -3.33 -21.13 -11.35
C TYR A 475 -3.16 -20.54 -9.96
N LYS A 476 -3.54 -19.26 -9.82
CA LYS A 476 -3.31 -18.47 -8.61
C LYS A 476 -4.58 -17.77 -8.14
N PHE A 477 -4.69 -17.57 -6.84
CA PHE A 477 -5.66 -16.64 -6.25
C PHE A 477 -4.92 -15.56 -5.46
N ASP A 478 -4.40 -15.87 -4.27
CA ASP A 478 -3.39 -15.03 -3.58
C ASP A 478 -1.97 -15.55 -3.86
N THR A 479 -1.80 -16.87 -3.83
CA THR A 479 -0.58 -17.57 -4.27
C THR A 479 -0.95 -18.69 -5.25
N ASN A 480 0.04 -19.44 -5.78
CA ASN A 480 -0.28 -20.61 -6.61
C ASN A 480 -1.02 -21.64 -5.74
N PHE A 481 -2.19 -22.09 -6.19
CA PHE A 481 -2.90 -23.20 -5.53
C PHE A 481 -2.75 -24.52 -6.31
N VAL A 482 -2.56 -24.44 -7.63
CA VAL A 482 -2.19 -25.61 -8.45
C VAL A 482 -1.29 -25.21 -9.62
N ASP A 483 -0.28 -26.03 -9.89
CA ASP A 483 0.59 -25.95 -11.06
C ASP A 483 0.40 -27.22 -11.93
N ILE A 484 0.06 -27.05 -13.20
CA ILE A 484 -0.18 -28.15 -14.15
C ILE A 484 1.02 -28.34 -15.06
N ILE A 485 1.58 -29.55 -15.06
CA ILE A 485 2.71 -29.95 -15.90
C ILE A 485 2.20 -30.94 -16.95
N PRO A 486 2.07 -30.54 -18.22
CA PRO A 486 1.67 -31.45 -19.29
C PRO A 486 2.71 -32.55 -19.53
N GLN A 487 2.26 -33.80 -19.67
CA GLN A 487 3.07 -34.95 -20.07
C GLN A 487 2.48 -35.61 -21.32
N GLN A 488 3.12 -36.67 -21.85
CA GLN A 488 2.72 -37.28 -23.13
C GLN A 488 1.27 -37.78 -23.16
N ASN A 489 0.76 -38.38 -22.07
CA ASN A 489 -0.58 -38.97 -21.99
C ASN A 489 -1.32 -38.67 -20.68
N ALA A 490 -0.83 -37.71 -19.90
CA ALA A 490 -1.35 -37.35 -18.58
C ALA A 490 -0.98 -35.90 -18.24
N LEU A 491 -1.61 -35.36 -17.20
CA LEU A 491 -1.23 -34.13 -16.54
C LEU A 491 -0.70 -34.44 -15.14
N LYS A 492 0.46 -33.88 -14.81
CA LYS A 492 0.94 -33.89 -13.43
C LYS A 492 0.47 -32.60 -12.75
N LEU A 493 -0.24 -32.74 -11.65
CA LEU A 493 -0.83 -31.65 -10.87
C LEU A 493 -0.01 -31.50 -9.59
N SER A 494 0.59 -30.33 -9.40
CA SER A 494 1.30 -29.96 -8.18
C SER A 494 0.38 -29.03 -7.38
N ILE A 495 -0.21 -29.54 -6.30
CA ILE A 495 -1.25 -28.87 -5.51
C ILE A 495 -0.61 -28.28 -4.24
N ASN A 496 -0.86 -27.00 -3.97
CA ASN A 496 -0.28 -26.29 -2.83
C ASN A 496 -1.13 -26.44 -1.56
N ILE A 497 -1.06 -27.63 -0.99
CA ILE A 497 -1.68 -28.02 0.29
C ILE A 497 -0.83 -29.13 0.90
N TYR A 498 -0.75 -29.23 2.23
CA TYR A 498 -0.07 -30.37 2.84
C TYR A 498 -0.92 -31.65 2.77
N ILE A 499 -0.28 -32.81 2.69
CA ILE A 499 -0.97 -34.10 2.51
C ILE A 499 -1.89 -34.44 3.70
N ASP A 500 -1.52 -34.04 4.91
CA ASP A 500 -2.30 -34.25 6.14
C ASP A 500 -3.53 -33.36 6.22
N GLU A 501 -3.58 -32.32 5.39
CA GLU A 501 -4.68 -31.37 5.31
C GLU A 501 -5.59 -31.64 4.10
N LEU A 502 -5.21 -32.58 3.23
CA LEU A 502 -5.93 -32.93 2.01
C LEU A 502 -6.85 -34.12 2.26
N ASN A 503 -8.16 -33.95 1.99
CA ASN A 503 -9.09 -35.06 1.99
C ASN A 503 -9.05 -35.78 0.64
N ASP A 504 -8.27 -36.87 0.57
CA ASP A 504 -8.06 -37.69 -0.62
C ASP A 504 -8.48 -39.16 -0.38
N PRO A 505 -9.79 -39.47 -0.39
CA PRO A 505 -10.31 -40.82 -0.09
C PRO A 505 -9.92 -41.91 -1.11
N LYS A 506 -9.44 -41.52 -2.31
CA LYS A 506 -8.93 -42.44 -3.33
C LYS A 506 -7.41 -42.65 -3.26
N GLU A 507 -6.72 -41.97 -2.34
CA GLU A 507 -5.27 -42.06 -2.14
C GLU A 507 -4.44 -41.87 -3.44
N LEU A 508 -4.88 -40.92 -4.28
CA LEU A 508 -4.19 -40.58 -5.54
C LEU A 508 -3.07 -39.55 -5.35
N ALA A 509 -3.09 -38.84 -4.24
CA ALA A 509 -2.13 -37.80 -3.87
C ALA A 509 -0.86 -38.39 -3.27
N LYS A 510 0.28 -37.81 -3.64
CA LYS A 510 1.60 -38.15 -3.10
C LYS A 510 2.20 -36.93 -2.41
N ASP A 511 2.73 -37.13 -1.21
CA ASP A 511 3.51 -36.11 -0.52
C ASP A 511 4.87 -35.92 -1.23
N VAL A 512 5.11 -34.69 -1.68
CA VAL A 512 6.36 -34.26 -2.32
C VAL A 512 7.00 -33.09 -1.58
N SER A 513 6.59 -32.81 -0.34
CA SER A 513 7.11 -31.70 0.49
C SER A 513 8.63 -31.73 0.69
N ASN A 514 9.25 -32.91 0.64
CA ASN A 514 10.69 -33.13 0.78
C ASN A 514 11.41 -33.44 -0.55
N ILE A 515 10.70 -33.35 -1.68
CA ILE A 515 11.22 -33.67 -3.01
C ILE A 515 11.18 -32.38 -3.84
N GLY A 516 12.30 -32.00 -4.44
CA GLY A 516 12.34 -30.84 -5.34
C GLY A 516 11.36 -31.03 -6.50
N ALA A 517 10.30 -30.22 -6.54
CA ALA A 517 9.30 -30.22 -7.59
C ALA A 517 9.22 -28.85 -8.30
N TRP A 518 8.64 -28.83 -9.50
CA TRP A 518 8.33 -27.58 -10.19
C TRP A 518 7.06 -26.98 -9.59
N GLY A 519 7.11 -25.68 -9.26
CA GLY A 519 6.01 -25.01 -8.57
C GLY A 519 6.18 -24.99 -7.06
N ASN A 520 5.12 -24.61 -6.35
CA ASN A 520 5.12 -24.53 -4.87
C ASN A 520 4.27 -25.63 -4.21
N GLY A 521 3.74 -26.57 -5.00
CA GLY A 521 2.90 -27.65 -4.50
C GLY A 521 3.64 -28.63 -3.60
N LYS A 522 2.99 -29.05 -2.52
CA LYS A 522 3.51 -30.05 -1.57
C LYS A 522 2.89 -31.42 -1.80
N VAL A 523 1.86 -31.48 -2.65
CA VAL A 523 1.17 -32.69 -3.06
C VAL A 523 1.20 -32.84 -4.57
N GLU A 524 1.49 -34.04 -5.07
CA GLU A 524 1.45 -34.38 -6.49
C GLU A 524 0.33 -35.38 -6.80
N VAL A 525 -0.45 -35.12 -7.85
CA VAL A 525 -1.48 -36.02 -8.39
C VAL A 525 -1.26 -36.20 -9.89
N ILE A 526 -1.41 -37.41 -10.41
CA ILE A 526 -1.38 -37.67 -11.86
C ILE A 526 -2.80 -37.84 -12.37
N LEU A 527 -3.20 -36.97 -13.29
CA LEU A 527 -4.47 -37.05 -14.01
C LEU A 527 -4.23 -37.67 -15.39
N ASP A 528 -4.64 -38.92 -15.56
CA ASP A 528 -4.44 -39.71 -16.78
C ASP A 528 -5.74 -40.20 -17.41
N SER A 529 -6.91 -39.86 -16.86
CA SER A 529 -8.23 -40.26 -17.38
C SER A 529 -9.27 -39.17 -17.18
N MET A 530 -10.19 -39.01 -18.13
CA MET A 530 -11.30 -38.06 -18.05
C MET A 530 -12.21 -38.34 -16.85
N ASP A 531 -12.34 -39.61 -16.46
CA ASP A 531 -13.14 -40.03 -15.30
C ASP A 531 -12.63 -39.46 -13.97
N ASN A 532 -11.34 -39.10 -13.92
CA ASN A 532 -10.69 -38.57 -12.73
C ASN A 532 -10.64 -37.02 -12.70
N VAL A 533 -11.13 -36.33 -13.74
CA VAL A 533 -11.11 -34.86 -13.81
C VAL A 533 -11.91 -34.24 -12.66
N ALA A 534 -13.16 -34.68 -12.46
CA ALA A 534 -14.02 -34.16 -11.39
C ALA A 534 -13.41 -34.41 -10.00
N TYR A 535 -12.74 -35.55 -9.83
CA TYR A 535 -12.06 -35.87 -8.58
C TYR A 535 -10.86 -34.95 -8.33
N CYS A 536 -10.00 -34.77 -9.33
CA CYS A 536 -8.84 -33.87 -9.22
C CYS A 536 -9.25 -32.41 -9.01
N LEU A 537 -10.36 -31.96 -9.61
CA LEU A 537 -10.95 -30.65 -9.33
C LEU A 537 -11.35 -30.51 -7.86
N GLY A 538 -11.88 -31.56 -7.25
CA GLY A 538 -12.19 -31.58 -5.81
C GLY A 538 -10.95 -31.40 -4.92
N LEU A 539 -9.81 -32.00 -5.30
CA LEU A 539 -8.55 -31.81 -4.58
C LEU A 539 -7.98 -30.39 -4.77
N ILE A 540 -8.03 -29.86 -6.00
CA ILE A 540 -7.60 -28.49 -6.33
C ILE A 540 -8.43 -27.46 -5.58
N ARG A 541 -9.76 -27.67 -5.51
CA ARG A 541 -10.69 -26.79 -4.81
C ARG A 541 -10.37 -26.66 -3.33
N GLN A 542 -9.97 -27.74 -2.65
CA GLN A 542 -9.55 -27.69 -1.25
C GLN A 542 -8.33 -26.77 -1.04
N ALA A 543 -7.37 -26.77 -1.98
CA ALA A 543 -6.21 -25.88 -1.92
C ALA A 543 -6.59 -24.40 -2.19
N LEU A 544 -7.58 -24.15 -3.05
CA LEU A 544 -8.14 -22.81 -3.27
C LEU A 544 -8.90 -22.32 -2.03
N GLU A 545 -9.76 -23.14 -1.44
CA GLU A 545 -10.56 -22.80 -0.25
C GLU A 545 -9.70 -22.47 0.98
N LYS A 546 -8.44 -22.94 1.04
CA LYS A 546 -7.50 -22.51 2.08
C LYS A 546 -6.91 -21.11 1.88
N GLN A 547 -7.01 -20.57 0.67
CA GLN A 547 -6.55 -19.22 0.34
C GLN A 547 -7.66 -18.17 0.41
N LEU A 548 -8.93 -18.62 0.45
CA LEU A 548 -10.13 -17.81 0.65
C LEU A 548 -10.42 -17.68 2.16
#